data_AF-A0AAJ6LWM2-F1
#
_entry.id   AF-A0AAJ6LWM2-F1
#
_cell.length_a   1.000
_cell.length_b   1.000
_cell.length_c   1.000
_cell.angle_alpha   90.00
_cell.angle_beta   90.00
_cell.angle_gamma   90.00
#
_symmetry.space_group_name_H-M   'P 1'
#
loop_
_entity.id
_entity.type
_entity.pdbx_description
1 polymer ?
#
loop_
_entity_poly.entity_id
_entity_poly.type
_entity_poly.pdbx_seq_one_letter_code
_entity_poly.pdbx_strand_id
1 'polypeptide(L)' 'MSRILADLTPKQIEDLNHLASALDTSRAALIREAVATFVAAKREELKHPAPDVFGLWKDRDLDSLAYEQALRNEW' A
#
# COMPACT_ATOMS: atom_id res chain seq x y z
N MET A 1 -14.82 5.50 -10.52
CA MET A 1 -14.39 6.33 -9.38
C MET A 1 -15.29 6.03 -8.19
N SER A 2 -14.73 5.70 -7.03
CA SER A 2 -15.47 5.47 -5.79
C SER A 2 -15.46 6.74 -4.93
N ARG A 3 -16.54 6.98 -4.17
CA ARG A 3 -16.66 8.13 -3.26
C ARG A 3 -16.39 7.68 -1.82
N ILE A 4 -15.71 8.54 -1.06
CA ILE A 4 -15.42 8.32 0.36
C ILE A 4 -15.92 9.55 1.12
N LEU A 5 -16.53 9.33 2.28
CA LEU A 5 -16.82 10.37 3.26
C LEU A 5 -15.68 10.40 4.27
N ALA A 6 -15.12 11.58 4.50
CA ALA A 6 -14.06 11.80 5.47
C ALA A 6 -14.38 13.05 6.27
N ASP A 7 -14.34 12.92 7.60
CA ASP A 7 -14.54 14.04 8.50
C ASP A 7 -13.23 14.83 8.62
N LEU A 8 -13.33 16.14 8.38
CA LEU A 8 -12.21 17.08 8.48
C LEU A 8 -12.64 18.21 9.40
N THR A 9 -11.71 18.65 10.25
CA THR A 9 -11.95 19.83 11.06
C THR A 9 -12.06 21.08 10.16
N PRO A 10 -12.79 22.13 10.60
CA PRO A 10 -12.93 23.37 9.82
C PRO A 10 -11.57 23.97 9.44
N LYS A 11 -10.59 23.91 10.36
CA LYS A 11 -9.23 24.38 10.12
C LYS A 11 -8.53 23.62 9.00
N GLN A 12 -8.64 22.29 8.96
CA GLN A 12 -8.04 21.49 7.88
C GLN A 12 -8.65 21.82 6.51
N ILE A 13 -9.94 22.15 6.47
CA ILE A 13 -10.60 22.57 5.22
C ILE A 13 -10.05 23.92 4.76
N GLU A 14 -9.85 24.86 5.68
CA GLU A 14 -9.25 26.17 5.39
C GLU A 14 -7.80 26.04 4.90
N ASP A 15 -6.98 25.23 5.57
CA ASP A 15 -5.60 24.96 5.16
C ASP A 15 -5.55 24.34 3.75
N LEU A 16 -6.45 23.39 3.44
CA LEU A 16 -6.56 22.79 2.11
C LEU A 16 -7.02 23.80 1.04
N ASN A 17 -7.91 24.74 1.38
CA ASN A 17 -8.29 25.81 0.46
C ASN A 17 -7.11 26.74 0.16
N HIS A 18 -6.34 27.11 1.18
CA HIS A 18 -5.15 27.95 1.03
C HIS A 18 -4.10 27.28 0.15
N LEU A 19 -3.82 25.99 0.38
CA LEU A 19 -2.89 25.21 -0.44
C LEU A 19 -3.39 25.05 -1.88
N ALA A 20 -4.68 24.77 -2.07
CA ALA A 20 -5.28 24.66 -3.39
C ALA A 20 -5.13 25.96 -4.21
N SER A 21 -5.35 27.10 -3.56
CA SER A 21 -5.18 28.43 -4.17
C SER A 21 -3.71 28.73 -4.49
N ALA A 22 -2.80 28.45 -3.56
CA ALA A 22 -1.37 28.70 -3.75
C ALA A 22 -0.74 27.84 -4.85
N LEU A 23 -1.23 26.61 -5.03
CA LEU A 23 -0.72 25.65 -6.01
C LEU A 23 -1.53 25.62 -7.32
N ASP A 24 -2.50 26.52 -7.48
CA ASP A 24 -3.44 26.58 -8.62
C ASP A 24 -4.02 25.20 -8.99
N THR A 25 -4.49 24.48 -7.98
CA THR A 25 -4.99 23.12 -8.14
C THR A 25 -6.27 22.89 -7.35
N SER A 26 -7.02 21.85 -7.70
CA SER A 26 -8.24 21.51 -6.97
C SER A 26 -7.91 20.85 -5.63
N ARG A 27 -8.71 21.14 -4.59
CA ARG A 27 -8.68 20.39 -3.31
C ARG A 27 -8.69 18.88 -3.50
N ALA A 28 -9.51 18.40 -4.44
CA ALA A 28 -9.62 16.97 -4.73
C ALA A 28 -8.31 16.38 -5.29
N ALA A 29 -7.53 17.16 -6.04
CA ALA A 29 -6.22 16.73 -6.52
C ALA A 29 -5.22 16.61 -5.35
N LEU A 30 -5.18 17.61 -4.46
CA LEU A 30 -4.34 17.56 -3.25
C LEU A 30 -4.67 16.36 -2.37
N ILE A 31 -5.95 16.08 -2.14
CA ILE A 31 -6.35 14.92 -1.33
C ILE A 31 -5.94 13.61 -2.02
N ARG A 32 -6.08 13.50 -3.34
CA ARG A 32 -5.64 12.29 -4.07
C ARG A 32 -4.13 12.10 -3.98
N GLU A 33 -3.36 13.17 -4.12
CA GLU A 33 -1.91 13.12 -3.98
C GLU A 33 -1.50 12.74 -2.56
N ALA A 34 -2.10 13.37 -1.55
CA ALA A 34 -1.84 13.06 -0.15
C ALA A 34 -2.14 11.58 0.17
N VAL A 35 -3.26 11.04 -0.33
CA VAL A 35 -3.60 9.62 -0.17
C VAL A 35 -2.58 8.73 -0.88
N ALA A 36 -2.18 9.05 -2.11
CA ALA A 36 -1.20 8.27 -2.86
C ALA A 36 0.16 8.23 -2.14
N THR A 37 0.65 9.39 -1.69
CA THR A 37 1.90 9.53 -0.94
C THR A 37 1.85 8.80 0.40
N PHE A 38 0.74 8.94 1.14
CA PHE A 38 0.56 8.24 2.42
C PHE A 38 0.53 6.72 2.23
N VAL A 39 -0.20 6.21 1.24
CA VAL A 39 -0.26 4.77 0.95
C VAL A 39 1.11 4.24 0.52
N ALA A 40 1.86 4.98 -0.30
CA ALA A 40 3.21 4.59 -0.68
C ALA A 40 4.15 4.49 0.53
N ALA A 41 4.15 5.51 1.40
CA ALA A 41 4.93 5.49 2.63
C ALA A 41 4.56 4.32 3.55
N LYS A 42 3.25 4.09 3.76
CA LYS A 42 2.78 2.96 4.57
C LYS A 42 3.08 1.60 3.96
N ARG A 43 3.11 1.46 2.64
CA ARG A 43 3.56 0.22 2.00
C ARG A 43 5.03 -0.06 2.29
N GLU A 44 5.90 0.94 2.24
CA GLU A 44 7.31 0.76 2.58
C GLU A 44 7.51 0.48 4.08
N GLU A 45 6.74 1.10 4.97
CA GLU A 45 6.78 0.80 6.41
C GLU A 45 6.25 -0.62 6.73
N LEU A 46 5.18 -1.05 6.05
CA LEU A 46 4.55 -2.36 6.24
C LEU A 46 5.28 -3.49 5.51
N LYS A 47 6.20 -3.17 4.60
CA LYS A 47 7.28 -4.08 4.24
C LYS A 47 8.17 -4.23 5.48
N HIS A 48 7.73 -5.05 6.43
CA HIS A 48 8.65 -5.85 7.21
C HIS A 48 9.69 -6.47 6.25
N PRO A 49 10.92 -6.78 6.71
CA PRO A 49 11.89 -7.50 5.90
C PRO A 49 11.40 -8.93 5.66
N ALA A 50 10.31 -9.08 4.92
CA ALA A 50 9.97 -10.30 4.25
C ALA A 50 11.09 -10.47 3.22
N PRO A 51 11.90 -11.53 3.35
CA PRO A 51 12.86 -11.86 2.31
C PRO A 51 12.05 -11.94 1.02
N ASP A 52 12.59 -11.28 0.00
CA ASP A 52 12.14 -11.30 -1.38
C ASP A 52 11.17 -12.46 -1.64
N VAL A 53 9.86 -12.16 -1.67
CA VAL A 53 8.81 -13.17 -1.91
C VAL A 53 9.01 -13.86 -3.27
N PHE A 54 9.85 -13.30 -4.14
CA PHE A 54 10.51 -13.99 -5.24
C PHE A 54 11.87 -14.57 -4.80
N GLY A 55 11.85 -15.65 -4.02
CA GLY A 55 13.09 -16.28 -3.56
C GLY A 55 13.02 -16.98 -2.21
N LEU A 56 11.90 -16.88 -1.50
CA LEU A 56 11.71 -17.53 -0.18
C LEU A 56 11.98 -19.05 -0.16
N TRP A 57 11.90 -19.71 -1.32
CA TRP A 57 12.23 -21.13 -1.50
C TRP A 57 13.62 -21.39 -2.07
N LYS A 58 14.31 -20.36 -2.57
CA LYS A 58 15.63 -20.48 -3.20
C LYS A 58 16.70 -20.96 -2.21
N ASP A 59 16.58 -20.56 -0.95
CA ASP A 59 17.52 -20.92 0.11
C ASP A 59 17.06 -22.14 0.94
N ARG A 60 15.92 -22.75 0.59
CA ARG A 60 15.49 -24.01 1.16
C ARG A 60 15.95 -25.11 0.23
N ASP A 61 16.90 -25.93 0.68
CA ASP A 61 17.37 -27.13 -0.03
C ASP A 61 16.34 -28.26 0.11
N LEU A 62 15.11 -27.98 -0.31
CA LEU A 62 13.95 -28.87 -0.26
C LEU A 62 13.59 -29.22 -1.69
N ASP A 63 13.63 -30.51 -2.01
CA ASP A 63 13.14 -31.00 -3.30
C ASP A 63 11.62 -30.78 -3.37
N SER A 64 11.24 -29.73 -4.09
CA SER A 64 9.84 -29.33 -4.26
C SER A 64 8.99 -30.44 -4.87
N LEU A 65 9.56 -31.31 -5.72
CA LEU A 65 8.82 -32.40 -6.36
C LEU A 65 8.51 -33.51 -5.35
N ALA A 66 9.48 -33.86 -4.51
CA ALA A 66 9.30 -34.84 -3.44
C ALA A 66 8.29 -34.34 -2.38
N TYR A 67 8.33 -33.04 -2.06
CA TYR A 67 7.38 -32.41 -1.14
C TYR A 67 5.94 -32.43 -1.68
N GLU A 68 5.75 -32.07 -2.95
CA GLU A 68 4.43 -32.13 -3.59
C GLU A 68 3.87 -33.56 -3.68
N GLN A 69 4.73 -34.54 -3.97
CA GLN A 69 4.33 -35.95 -4.03
C GLN A 69 3.93 -36.49 -2.65
N ALA A 70 4.65 -36.12 -1.59
CA ALA A 70 4.28 -36.48 -0.22
C ALA A 70 2.91 -35.92 0.15
N LEU A 71 2.66 -34.63 -0.14
CA LEU A 71 1.39 -33.97 0.15
C LEU A 71 0.21 -34.59 -0.63
N ARG A 72 0.46 -35.02 -1.88
CA ARG A 72 -0.57 -35.63 -2.72
C ARG A 72 -0.95 -37.05 -2.31
N ASN A 73 -0.06 -37.76 -1.62
CA ASN A 73 -0.33 -39.10 -1.09
C ASN A 73 -1.15 -39.07 0.21
N GLU A 74 -1.41 -37.88 0.77
CA GLU A 74 -2.24 -37.72 1.98
C GLU A 74 -3.73 -37.45 1.67
N TRP A 75 -4.13 -37.39 0.39
CA TRP A 75 -5.52 -37.27 -0.09
C TRP A 75 -5.91 -38.48 -0.95
#